data_AF-A0A8T0BQW7-F1
#
_entry.id   AF-A0A8T0BQW7-F1
#
_cell.length_a   1.000
_cell.length_b   1.000
_cell.length_c   1.000
_cell.angle_alpha   90.00
_cell.angle_beta   90.00
_cell.angle_gamma   90.00
#
_symmetry.space_group_name_H-M   'P 1'
#
loop_
_entity.id
_entity.type
_entity.pdbx_description
1 polymer ?
#
loop_
_entity_poly.entity_id
_entity_poly.type
_entity_poly.pdbx_seq_one_letter_code
_entity_poly.pdbx_strand_id
1 'polypeptide(L)'
;METDKQSKSRGDEAASVKGLTQTWQKWSEDHKDYQKHNPFTSVEVMAFRPVWSQADYGRPREGSHTERRGTEAQSHIGKEVSELCQIIRELGHRREDGRREIEFGKLFEHYVSISNKLVGLLLRARKQGQVHFEGEMLWQGKDDRVLI
;
A
#
# COMPACT_ATOMS: atom_id res chain seq x y z
N MET A 1 -57.25 8.73 -9.66
CA MET A 1 -56.20 8.02 -10.43
C MET A 1 -54.87 8.52 -9.90
N GLU A 2 -54.38 7.93 -8.82
CA GLU A 2 -53.05 8.22 -8.28
C GLU A 2 -52.21 6.96 -8.49
N THR A 3 -51.28 7.04 -9.44
CA THR A 3 -50.26 6.03 -9.63
C THR A 3 -49.11 6.35 -8.69
N ASP A 4 -49.07 5.68 -7.55
CA ASP A 4 -47.95 5.73 -6.61
C ASP A 4 -46.79 4.91 -7.20
N LYS A 5 -45.88 5.59 -7.91
CA LYS A 5 -44.61 5.02 -8.36
C LYS A 5 -43.65 4.97 -7.19
N GLN A 6 -43.70 3.87 -6.45
CA GLN A 6 -42.76 3.56 -5.40
C GLN A 6 -41.36 3.33 -6.03
N SER A 7 -40.49 4.32 -5.90
CA SER A 7 -39.09 4.26 -6.30
C SER A 7 -38.33 3.33 -5.35
N LYS A 8 -38.29 2.03 -5.71
CA LYS A 8 -37.53 1.04 -4.96
C LYS A 8 -36.05 1.42 -4.96
N SER A 9 -35.46 1.56 -3.78
CA SER A 9 -34.06 1.95 -3.64
C SER A 9 -33.16 0.84 -4.19
N ARG A 10 -32.05 1.19 -4.87
CA ARG A 10 -31.06 0.20 -5.39
C ARG A 10 -30.51 -0.73 -4.30
N GLY A 11 -30.63 -0.36 -3.02
CA GLY A 11 -30.22 -1.19 -1.88
C GLY A 11 -31.17 -2.36 -1.60
N ASP A 12 -32.48 -2.18 -1.80
CA ASP A 12 -33.49 -3.20 -1.46
C ASP A 12 -33.54 -4.36 -2.47
N GLU A 13 -33.13 -4.11 -3.71
CA GLU A 13 -33.07 -5.14 -4.75
C GLU A 13 -31.86 -6.06 -4.57
N ALA A 14 -30.73 -5.53 -4.10
CA ALA A 14 -29.51 -6.30 -3.80
C ALA A 14 -29.67 -7.20 -2.56
N ALA A 15 -30.45 -6.75 -1.56
CA ALA A 15 -30.75 -7.52 -0.34
C ALA A 15 -31.88 -8.54 -0.52
N SER A 16 -32.59 -8.52 -1.66
CA SER A 16 -33.63 -9.50 -1.98
C SER A 16 -33.02 -10.87 -2.29
N VAL A 17 -33.72 -11.95 -1.93
CA VAL A 17 -33.31 -13.34 -2.25
C VAL A 17 -32.96 -13.50 -3.73
N LYS A 18 -33.73 -12.87 -4.63
CA LYS A 18 -33.46 -12.90 -6.08
C LYS A 18 -32.15 -12.20 -6.43
N GLY A 19 -31.84 -11.07 -5.80
CA GLY A 19 -30.59 -10.33 -5.99
C GLY A 19 -29.38 -11.11 -5.45
N LEU A 20 -29.55 -11.79 -4.31
CA LEU A 20 -28.52 -12.68 -3.75
C LEU A 20 -28.24 -13.86 -4.67
N THR A 21 -29.28 -14.52 -5.20
CA THR A 21 -29.12 -15.62 -6.16
C THR A 21 -28.36 -15.17 -7.41
N GLN A 22 -28.74 -14.02 -8.00
CA GLN A 22 -28.05 -13.47 -9.17
C GLN A 22 -26.59 -13.12 -8.89
N THR A 23 -26.31 -12.52 -7.73
CA THR A 23 -24.96 -12.18 -7.31
C THR A 23 -24.11 -13.45 -7.13
N TRP A 24 -24.67 -14.49 -6.51
CA TRP A 24 -24.00 -15.76 -6.33
C TRP A 24 -23.76 -16.49 -7.65
N GLN A 25 -24.74 -16.49 -8.55
CA GLN A 25 -24.61 -17.07 -9.89
C GLN A 25 -23.46 -16.43 -10.66
N LYS A 26 -23.42 -15.09 -10.68
CA LYS A 26 -22.35 -14.32 -11.30
C LYS A 26 -20.98 -14.64 -10.67
N TRP A 27 -20.90 -14.64 -9.34
CA TRP A 27 -19.66 -15.01 -8.64
C TRP A 27 -19.19 -16.42 -8.99
N SER A 28 -20.11 -17.38 -9.08
CA SER A 28 -19.80 -18.77 -9.45
C SER A 28 -19.28 -18.85 -10.89
N GLU A 29 -19.88 -18.12 -11.82
CA GLU A 29 -19.42 -18.04 -13.22
C GLU A 29 -18.04 -17.40 -13.31
N ASP A 30 -17.84 -16.23 -12.68
CA ASP A 30 -16.56 -15.54 -12.60
C ASP A 30 -15.47 -16.43 -11.97
N HIS A 31 -15.83 -17.20 -10.93
CA HIS A 31 -14.91 -18.12 -10.27
C HIS A 31 -14.54 -19.28 -11.18
N LYS A 32 -15.50 -19.88 -11.89
CA LYS A 32 -15.22 -20.94 -12.89
C LYS A 32 -14.27 -20.42 -13.96
N ASP A 33 -14.47 -19.20 -14.45
CA ASP A 33 -13.60 -18.58 -15.44
C ASP A 33 -12.20 -18.30 -14.88
N TYR A 34 -12.08 -17.81 -13.64
CA TYR A 34 -10.78 -17.66 -12.99
C TYR A 34 -10.03 -18.98 -12.86
N GLN A 35 -10.72 -20.06 -12.46
CA GLN A 35 -10.10 -21.37 -12.27
C GLN A 35 -9.56 -21.96 -13.58
N LYS A 36 -10.12 -21.60 -14.75
CA LYS A 36 -9.61 -22.01 -16.07
C LYS A 36 -8.22 -21.46 -16.39
N HIS A 37 -7.77 -20.40 -15.71
CA HIS A 37 -6.48 -19.75 -15.96
C HIS A 37 -5.51 -19.90 -14.79
N ASN A 38 -5.98 -20.52 -13.70
CA ASN A 38 -5.21 -20.69 -12.48
C ASN A 38 -4.27 -21.91 -12.61
N PRO A 39 -2.94 -21.73 -12.56
CA PRO A 39 -1.96 -22.82 -12.66
C PRO A 39 -2.06 -23.87 -11.54
N PHE A 40 -2.78 -23.59 -10.46
CA PHE A 40 -2.91 -24.48 -9.30
C PHE A 40 -4.16 -25.36 -9.33
N THR A 41 -5.00 -25.28 -10.37
CA THR A 41 -6.27 -26.03 -10.44
C THR A 41 -6.11 -27.41 -11.08
N SER A 42 -5.39 -27.50 -12.21
CA SER A 42 -5.08 -28.78 -12.85
C SER A 42 -3.82 -28.65 -13.70
N VAL A 43 -3.23 -29.80 -14.03
CA VAL A 43 -1.96 -29.89 -14.77
C VAL A 43 -2.08 -29.41 -16.23
N GLU A 44 -3.31 -29.38 -16.76
CA GLU A 44 -3.63 -28.99 -18.14
C GLU A 44 -4.05 -27.52 -18.28
N VAL A 45 -4.12 -26.77 -17.19
CA VAL A 45 -4.49 -25.35 -17.25
C VAL A 45 -3.39 -24.57 -17.98
N MET A 46 -3.76 -23.95 -19.11
CA MET A 46 -2.94 -22.92 -19.76
C MET A 46 -2.90 -21.70 -18.86
N ALA A 47 -1.96 -21.69 -17.91
CA ALA A 47 -1.71 -20.55 -17.07
C ALA A 47 -1.36 -19.35 -17.95
N PHE A 48 -2.02 -18.21 -17.70
CA PHE A 48 -1.66 -16.95 -18.35
C PHE A 48 -0.17 -16.68 -18.12
N ARG A 49 0.62 -16.69 -19.20
CA ARG A 49 2.03 -16.30 -19.16
C ARG A 49 2.13 -14.84 -19.56
N PRO A 50 2.42 -13.93 -18.61
CA PRO A 50 2.58 -12.53 -18.95
C PRO A 50 3.76 -12.39 -19.92
N VAL A 51 3.54 -11.64 -21.01
CA VAL A 51 4.57 -11.40 -22.02
C VAL A 51 5.54 -10.37 -21.45
N TRP A 52 6.83 -10.72 -21.44
CA TRP A 52 7.87 -9.79 -20.99
C TRP A 52 7.86 -8.53 -21.87
N SER A 53 8.24 -7.40 -21.29
CA SER A 53 8.29 -6.06 -21.92
C SER A 53 6.97 -5.37 -22.28
N GLN A 54 5.81 -5.93 -21.93
CA GLN A 54 4.56 -5.15 -22.00
C GLN A 54 4.49 -4.10 -20.87
N ALA A 55 3.83 -2.98 -21.13
CA ALA A 55 3.77 -1.84 -20.19
C ALA A 55 3.02 -2.16 -18.89
N ASP A 56 2.10 -3.11 -18.94
CA ASP A 56 1.30 -3.65 -17.84
C ASP A 56 1.97 -4.84 -17.14
N TYR A 57 3.13 -5.30 -17.62
CA TYR A 57 3.88 -6.38 -16.98
C TYR A 57 4.26 -5.99 -15.54
N GLY A 58 3.90 -6.85 -14.58
CA GLY A 58 4.15 -6.62 -13.16
C GLY A 58 3.24 -5.57 -12.52
N ARG A 59 2.19 -5.11 -13.21
CA ARG A 59 1.18 -4.20 -12.66
C ARG A 59 -0.13 -4.93 -12.39
N PRO A 60 -0.88 -4.54 -11.35
CA PRO A 60 -2.23 -5.03 -11.16
C PRO A 60 -3.12 -4.56 -12.31
N ARG A 61 -4.18 -5.33 -12.60
CA ARG A 61 -5.19 -4.95 -13.60
C ARG A 61 -5.81 -3.60 -13.24
N GLU A 62 -5.95 -2.72 -14.23
CA GLU A 62 -6.59 -1.41 -14.06
C GLU A 62 -8.04 -1.56 -13.55
N GLY A 63 -8.41 -0.73 -12.58
CA GLY A 63 -9.70 -0.77 -11.90
C GLY A 63 -9.86 -1.92 -10.90
N SER A 64 -8.85 -2.77 -10.72
CA SER A 64 -8.93 -3.88 -9.76
C SER A 64 -8.80 -3.39 -8.31
N HIS A 65 -9.33 -4.19 -7.38
CA HIS A 65 -9.10 -3.93 -5.94
C HIS A 65 -7.61 -3.97 -5.56
N THR A 66 -6.77 -4.73 -6.28
CA THR A 66 -5.33 -4.79 -6.02
C THR A 66 -4.64 -3.48 -6.41
N GLU A 67 -5.00 -2.87 -7.54
CA GLU A 67 -4.51 -1.55 -7.93
C GLU A 67 -4.91 -0.50 -6.89
N ARG A 68 -6.19 -0.48 -6.51
CA ARG A 68 -6.70 0.45 -5.50
C ARG A 68 -5.94 0.32 -4.17
N ARG A 69 -5.76 -0.89 -3.67
CA ARG A 69 -4.97 -1.14 -2.44
C ARG A 69 -3.52 -0.69 -2.59
N GLY A 70 -2.92 -0.89 -3.77
CA GLY A 70 -1.56 -0.42 -4.07
C GLY A 70 -1.44 1.10 -3.98
N THR A 71 -2.36 1.83 -4.60
CA THR A 71 -2.41 3.30 -4.56
C THR A 71 -2.67 3.82 -3.15
N GLU A 72 -3.62 3.23 -2.43
CA GLU A 72 -3.93 3.60 -1.04
C GLU A 72 -2.72 3.36 -0.12
N ALA A 73 -2.05 2.21 -0.24
CA ALA A 73 -0.83 1.92 0.51
C ALA A 73 0.31 2.88 0.17
N GLN A 74 0.50 3.21 -1.11
CA GLN A 74 1.51 4.18 -1.53
C GLN A 74 1.25 5.56 -0.93
N SER A 75 -0.01 6.02 -0.93
CA SER A 75 -0.40 7.28 -0.31
C SER A 75 -0.16 7.27 1.21
N HIS A 76 -0.53 6.18 1.89
CA HIS A 76 -0.32 6.01 3.32
C HIS A 76 1.17 6.11 3.68
N ILE A 77 2.02 5.36 2.99
CA ILE A 77 3.47 5.38 3.22
C ILE A 77 4.06 6.77 2.94
N GLY A 78 3.56 7.47 1.91
CA GLY A 78 3.99 8.84 1.61
C GLY A 78 3.70 9.83 2.74
N LYS A 79 2.57 9.66 3.44
CA LYS A 79 2.22 10.46 4.62
C LYS A 79 3.16 10.15 5.79
N GLU A 80 3.38 8.87 6.12
CA GLU A 80 4.30 8.46 7.19
C GLU A 80 5.73 8.99 6.96
N VAL A 81 6.20 8.98 5.70
CA VAL A 81 7.51 9.56 5.34
C VAL A 81 7.54 11.08 5.53
N SER A 82 6.47 11.78 5.14
CA SER A 82 6.39 13.24 5.30
C SER A 82 6.38 13.64 6.78
N GLU A 83 5.67 12.89 7.62
CA GLU A 83 5.64 13.05 9.07
C GLU A 83 7.02 12.78 9.70
N LEU A 84 7.71 11.72 9.27
CA LEU A 84 9.09 11.44 9.69
C LEU A 84 10.02 12.62 9.38
N CYS A 85 9.97 13.17 8.17
CA CYS A 85 10.78 14.34 7.80
C CYS A 85 10.39 15.59 8.61
N GLN A 86 9.14 15.73 9.05
CA GLN A 86 8.76 16.79 9.97
C GLN A 86 9.39 16.60 11.35
N ILE A 87 9.30 15.40 11.92
CA ILE A 87 9.91 15.06 13.22
C ILE A 87 11.42 15.31 13.20
N ILE A 88 12.12 14.91 12.12
CA ILE A 88 13.56 15.18 11.95
C ILE A 88 13.84 16.69 11.93
N ARG A 89 13.00 17.50 11.27
CA ARG A 89 13.17 18.96 11.21
C ARG A 89 12.95 19.66 12.55
N GLU A 90 12.09 19.10 13.41
CA GLU A 90 11.75 19.60 14.73
C GLU A 90 12.79 19.21 15.80
N LEU A 91 13.23 17.95 15.78
CA LEU A 91 14.16 17.39 16.78
C LEU A 91 15.65 17.53 16.41
N GLY A 92 15.92 17.67 15.11
CA GLY A 92 17.27 17.74 14.55
C GLY A 92 17.90 19.11 14.68
N HIS A 93 19.23 19.13 14.69
CA HIS A 93 20.02 20.36 14.77
C HIS A 93 20.20 20.96 13.38
N ARG A 94 20.36 22.29 13.32
CA ARG A 94 20.61 22.99 12.06
C ARG A 94 22.11 22.96 11.77
N ARG A 95 22.47 22.39 10.63
CA ARG A 95 23.84 22.43 10.10
C ARG A 95 24.10 23.76 9.41
N GLU A 96 25.37 24.12 9.26
CA GLU A 96 25.81 25.36 8.58
C GLU A 96 25.33 25.46 7.12
N ASP A 97 25.16 24.31 6.45
CA ASP A 97 24.63 24.21 5.08
C ASP A 97 23.10 24.41 4.99
N GLY A 98 22.43 24.65 6.11
CA GLY A 98 20.99 24.82 6.20
C GLY A 98 20.17 23.52 6.26
N ARG A 99 20.81 22.35 6.15
CA ARG A 99 20.15 21.05 6.35
C ARG A 99 19.89 20.80 7.84
N ARG A 100 19.01 19.83 8.10
CA ARG A 100 18.72 19.33 9.45
C ARG A 100 19.38 17.96 9.57
N GLU A 101 20.03 17.73 10.69
CA GLU A 101 20.68 16.45 10.99
C GLU A 101 20.24 15.97 12.38
N ILE A 102 20.08 14.66 12.52
CA ILE A 102 19.76 14.03 13.80
C ILE A 102 20.50 12.71 13.97
N GLU A 103 20.92 12.40 15.19
CA GLU A 103 21.47 11.09 15.54
C GLU A 103 20.37 10.02 15.52
N PHE A 104 20.67 8.86 14.93
CA PHE A 104 19.74 7.74 14.84
C PHE A 104 19.20 7.32 16.21
N GLY A 105 20.04 7.25 17.24
CA GLY A 105 19.62 6.85 18.59
C GLY A 105 18.56 7.78 19.16
N LYS A 106 18.78 9.10 19.06
CA LYS A 106 17.82 10.12 19.50
C LYS A 106 16.50 10.03 18.73
N LEU A 107 16.58 9.85 17.41
CA LEU A 107 15.38 9.67 16.58
C LEU A 107 14.63 8.39 16.97
N PHE A 108 15.35 7.29 17.18
CA PHE A 108 14.79 5.99 17.54
C PHE A 108 14.08 6.01 18.89
N GLU A 109 14.71 6.60 19.92
CA GLU A 109 14.11 6.76 21.25
C GLU A 109 12.80 7.54 21.22
N HIS A 110 12.72 8.60 20.41
CA HIS A 110 11.48 9.36 20.25
C HIS A 110 10.42 8.60 19.45
N TYR A 111 10.85 7.88 18.41
CA TYR A 111 9.93 7.23 17.47
C TYR A 111 9.39 5.90 18.00
N VAL A 112 10.11 5.18 18.87
CA VAL A 112 9.71 3.86 19.37
C VAL A 112 8.41 3.90 20.17
N SER A 113 8.10 5.01 20.84
CA SER A 113 6.81 5.20 21.53
C SER A 113 5.64 5.40 20.56
N ILE A 114 5.93 5.70 19.29
CA ILE A 114 4.93 5.99 18.25
C ILE A 114 4.77 4.77 17.32
N SER A 115 5.87 4.21 16.83
CA SER A 115 5.87 3.14 15.81
C SER A 115 7.19 2.37 15.75
N ASN A 116 7.10 1.06 15.52
CA ASN A 116 8.25 0.16 15.35
C ASN A 116 8.80 0.11 13.90
N LYS A 117 8.38 1.03 13.02
CA LYS A 117 8.70 1.01 11.59
C LYS A 117 9.79 1.98 11.14
N LEU A 118 10.48 2.65 12.08
CA LEU A 118 11.38 3.76 11.78
C LEU A 118 12.40 3.44 10.67
N VAL A 119 13.13 2.32 10.78
CA VAL A 119 14.17 1.96 9.80
C VAL A 119 13.57 1.74 8.40
N GLY A 120 12.39 1.12 8.31
CA GLY A 120 11.69 0.95 7.04
C GLY A 120 11.26 2.28 6.41
N LEU A 121 10.79 3.23 7.23
CA LEU A 121 10.44 4.58 6.78
C LEU A 121 11.67 5.38 6.35
N LEU A 122 12.79 5.27 7.06
CA LEU A 122 14.07 5.88 6.69
C LEU A 122 14.56 5.37 5.33
N LEU A 123 14.48 4.06 5.08
CA LEU A 123 14.82 3.49 3.77
C LEU A 123 13.90 3.99 2.66
N ARG A 124 12.60 4.13 2.96
CA ARG A 124 11.63 4.69 2.01
C ARG A 124 11.93 6.15 1.69
N ALA A 125 12.19 6.97 2.69
CA ALA A 125 12.56 8.38 2.56
C ALA A 125 13.88 8.55 1.81
N ARG A 126 14.88 7.68 2.07
CA ARG A 126 16.16 7.65 1.35
C ARG A 126 15.96 7.34 -0.13
N LYS A 127 15.10 6.37 -0.46
CA LYS A 127 14.75 6.07 -1.86
C LYS A 127 14.05 7.25 -2.57
N GLN A 128 13.43 8.16 -1.83
CA GLN A 128 12.84 9.40 -2.36
C GLN A 128 13.82 10.59 -2.33
N GLY A 129 15.04 10.41 -1.82
CA GLY A 129 16.05 11.47 -1.74
C GLY A 129 15.82 12.51 -0.65
N GLN A 130 15.00 12.20 0.37
CA GLN A 130 14.66 13.16 1.44
C GLN A 130 15.60 13.10 2.65
N VAL A 131 16.28 11.98 2.86
CA VAL A 131 17.24 11.75 3.96
C VAL A 131 18.46 11.01 3.44
N HIS A 132 19.57 11.09 4.17
CA HIS A 132 20.81 10.40 3.83
C HIS A 132 21.51 9.88 5.08
N PHE A 133 21.87 8.60 5.09
CA PHE A 133 22.69 7.99 6.14
C PHE A 133 23.54 6.87 5.53
N GLU A 134 24.69 6.61 6.14
CA GLU A 134 25.60 5.55 5.69
C GLU A 134 25.12 4.16 6.09
N GLY A 135 25.45 3.16 5.26
CA GLY A 135 25.09 1.76 5.48
C GLY A 135 23.71 1.37 4.94
N GLU A 136 23.42 0.07 4.91
CA GLU A 136 22.14 -0.45 4.42
C GLU A 136 21.05 -0.48 5.51
N MET A 137 21.46 -0.64 6.76
CA MET A 137 20.59 -0.81 7.93
C MET A 137 21.19 -0.09 9.13
N LEU A 138 20.34 0.36 10.04
CA LEU A 138 20.71 0.99 11.30
C LEU A 138 20.21 0.12 12.46
N TRP A 139 21.10 -0.22 13.37
CA TRP A 139 20.84 -1.08 14.53
C TRP A 139 20.96 -0.29 15.82
N GLN A 140 19.93 -0.36 16.67
CA GLN A 140 19.94 0.26 17.98
C GLN A 140 21.12 -0.25 18.82
N GLY A 141 21.78 0.64 19.57
CA GLY A 141 22.93 0.35 20.42
C GLY A 141 24.27 0.29 19.67
N LYS A 142 24.25 0.08 18.34
CA LYS A 142 25.46 0.05 17.51
C LYS A 142 25.59 1.33 16.69
N ASP A 143 24.53 1.70 16.00
CA ASP A 143 24.51 2.78 15.00
C ASP A 143 23.87 4.06 15.55
N ASP A 144 23.71 4.17 16.87
CA ASP A 144 23.00 5.29 17.52
C ASP A 144 23.59 6.66 17.19
N ARG A 145 24.90 6.72 16.91
CA ARG A 145 25.63 7.95 16.56
C ARG A 145 25.64 8.27 15.06
N VAL A 146 24.99 7.45 14.24
CA VAL A 146 24.89 7.72 12.79
C VAL A 146 23.97 8.92 12.58
N LEU A 147 24.45 9.90 11.82
CA LEU A 147 23.69 11.08 11.44
C LEU A 147 22.80 10.77 10.23
N ILE A 148 21.54 11.21 10.34
CA ILE A 148 20.47 11.10 9.33
C ILE A 148 20.08 12.47 8.84
#